data_AF-A0A932T8Q3-F1
#
_entry.id   AF-A0A932T8Q3-F1
#
_cell.length_a   1.000
_cell.length_b   1.000
_cell.length_c   1.000
_cell.angle_alpha   90.00
_cell.angle_beta   90.00
_cell.angle_gamma   90.00
#
_symmetry.space_group_name_H-M   'P 1'
#
loop_
_entity.id
_entity.type
_entity.pdbx_description
1 polymer ?
#
loop_
_entity_poly.entity_id
_entity_poly.type
_entity_poly.pdbx_seq_one_letter_code
_entity_poly.pdbx_strand_id
1 'polypeptide(L)'
;MRKTDASQNPLGNLDDWDEFVAARYPEPGQKAKEDYRNYDNPARESVREFYSLNHQHQTYDFVLKKKQQYLALNQREMTVLEALDYLNTLVDDSDPDIDLSQKEHLLQTAEAIRAKGYEDWFVLTGFIHDLGKVLCLFGEPQWAVVGDTFPVGCKFSDKIVFAEFFADNPDS
;
A
#
# COMPACT_ATOMS: atom_id res chain seq x y z
N MET A 1 1.86 -41.89 32.42
CA MET A 1 0.83 -41.07 31.73
C MET A 1 1.49 -39.80 31.24
N ARG A 2 1.78 -39.70 29.94
CA ARG A 2 2.25 -38.44 29.31
C ARG A 2 1.04 -37.52 29.13
N LYS A 3 1.10 -36.32 29.69
CA LYS A 3 0.17 -35.24 29.35
C LYS A 3 0.56 -34.71 27.97
N THR A 4 -0.33 -34.80 27.00
CA THR A 4 -0.22 -34.12 25.71
C THR A 4 -0.49 -32.64 25.93
N ASP A 5 0.48 -31.82 25.55
CA ASP A 5 0.45 -30.36 25.63
C ASP A 5 -0.46 -29.83 24.50
N ALA A 6 -1.51 -29.10 24.86
CA ALA A 6 -2.54 -28.61 23.95
C ALA A 6 -2.15 -27.22 23.40
N SER A 7 -0.98 -27.12 22.77
CA SER A 7 -0.41 -25.83 22.32
C SER A 7 -0.04 -25.80 20.83
N GLN A 8 -0.72 -26.55 19.98
CA GLN A 8 -0.51 -26.53 18.52
C GLN A 8 -1.81 -26.37 17.71
N ASN A 9 -2.68 -25.45 18.11
CA ASN A 9 -3.67 -24.90 17.18
C ASN A 9 -3.97 -23.45 17.57
N PRO A 10 -3.40 -22.44 16.88
CA PRO A 10 -3.64 -21.03 17.21
C PRO A 10 -5.09 -20.58 16.94
N LEU A 11 -5.91 -21.41 16.28
CA LEU A 11 -7.35 -21.19 16.13
C LEU A 11 -8.11 -22.37 16.72
N GLY A 12 -9.13 -22.05 17.52
CA GLY A 12 -9.98 -23.04 18.17
C GLY A 12 -10.89 -23.75 17.16
N ASN A 13 -11.32 -23.05 16.11
CA ASN A 13 -12.16 -23.55 15.03
C ASN A 13 -11.86 -22.80 13.69
N LEU A 14 -12.21 -23.40 12.55
CA LEU A 14 -12.17 -22.76 11.22
C LEU A 14 -13.15 -21.58 11.12
N ASP A 15 -14.27 -21.63 11.85
CA ASP A 15 -15.22 -20.52 11.93
C ASP A 15 -14.59 -19.25 12.52
N ASP A 16 -13.57 -19.40 13.38
CA ASP A 16 -12.81 -18.24 13.93
C ASP A 16 -12.01 -17.53 12.83
N TRP A 17 -11.54 -18.28 11.81
CA TRP A 17 -10.90 -17.74 10.62
C TRP A 17 -11.90 -17.02 9.73
N ASP A 18 -13.06 -17.62 9.49
CA ASP A 18 -14.11 -17.02 8.65
C ASP A 18 -14.69 -15.76 9.30
N GLU A 19 -14.87 -15.73 10.62
CA GLU A 19 -15.27 -14.52 11.37
C GLU A 19 -14.16 -13.46 11.37
N PHE A 20 -12.88 -13.86 11.54
CA PHE A 20 -11.75 -12.93 11.44
C PHE A 20 -11.63 -12.32 10.03
N VAL A 21 -11.81 -13.14 8.99
CA VAL A 21 -11.84 -12.71 7.59
C VAL A 21 -13.06 -11.81 7.36
N ALA A 22 -14.27 -12.19 7.79
CA ALA A 22 -15.47 -11.36 7.58
C ALA A 22 -15.41 -10.01 8.33
N ALA A 23 -14.82 -9.96 9.52
CA ALA A 23 -14.63 -8.73 10.28
C ALA A 23 -13.59 -7.78 9.64
N ARG A 24 -12.61 -8.36 8.93
CA ARG A 24 -11.52 -7.63 8.28
C ARG A 24 -11.78 -7.32 6.80
N TYR A 25 -12.68 -8.08 6.17
CA TYR A 25 -13.13 -7.95 4.78
C TYR A 25 -14.66 -7.95 4.74
N PRO A 26 -15.30 -6.77 4.88
CA PRO A 26 -16.74 -6.68 4.68
C PRO A 26 -17.11 -7.10 3.25
N GLU A 27 -18.26 -7.76 3.11
CA GLU A 27 -18.82 -8.17 1.82
C GLU A 27 -18.79 -7.02 0.80
N PRO A 28 -18.37 -7.25 -0.46
CA PRO A 28 -18.31 -6.22 -1.49
C PRO A 28 -19.64 -5.44 -1.59
N GLY A 29 -19.61 -4.15 -1.22
CA GLY A 29 -20.80 -3.27 -1.21
C GLY A 29 -21.37 -2.93 0.17
N GLN A 30 -20.79 -3.39 1.27
CA GLN A 30 -21.18 -2.95 2.62
C GLN A 30 -20.63 -1.57 3.01
N LYS A 31 -19.50 -1.14 2.43
CA LYS A 31 -18.97 0.23 2.57
C LYS A 31 -19.55 1.09 1.44
N ALA A 32 -20.17 2.22 1.77
CA ALA A 32 -20.68 3.13 0.73
C ALA A 32 -19.51 3.62 -0.12
N LYS A 33 -19.71 3.87 -1.41
CA LYS A 33 -18.63 4.40 -2.28
C LYS A 33 -18.04 5.69 -1.72
N GLU A 34 -18.85 6.48 -1.01
CA GLU A 34 -18.44 7.72 -0.35
C GLU A 34 -17.49 7.52 0.85
N ASP A 35 -17.44 6.31 1.43
CA ASP A 35 -16.62 6.00 2.60
C ASP A 35 -15.22 5.48 2.24
N TYR A 36 -14.94 5.27 0.95
CA TYR A 36 -13.60 4.95 0.46
C TYR A 36 -12.78 6.24 0.26
N ARG A 37 -11.49 6.21 0.61
CA ARG A 37 -10.61 7.39 0.52
C ARG A 37 -11.14 8.61 1.29
N ASN A 38 -11.76 8.40 2.45
CA ASN A 38 -12.19 9.49 3.31
C ASN A 38 -10.99 10.07 4.09
N TYR A 39 -10.50 11.22 3.65
CA TYR A 39 -9.41 11.96 4.28
C TYR A 39 -9.87 13.00 5.30
N ASP A 40 -11.17 13.29 5.41
CA ASP A 40 -11.74 14.24 6.37
C ASP A 40 -11.79 13.64 7.79
N ASN A 41 -12.03 12.33 7.87
CA ASN A 41 -11.98 11.56 9.12
C ASN A 41 -11.27 10.21 8.86
N PRO A 42 -9.94 10.23 8.65
CA PRO A 42 -9.21 9.02 8.30
C PRO A 42 -9.26 8.02 9.46
N ALA A 43 -9.39 6.74 9.15
CA ALA A 43 -9.43 5.69 10.16
C ALA A 43 -8.12 5.57 10.97
N ARG A 44 -7.02 6.15 10.46
CA ARG A 44 -5.69 6.15 11.08
C ARG A 44 -5.11 7.57 11.11
N GLU A 45 -4.68 8.00 12.29
CA GLU A 45 -4.07 9.33 12.50
C GLU A 45 -2.73 9.49 11.75
N SER A 46 -2.02 8.38 11.53
CA SER A 46 -0.74 8.33 10.79
C SER A 46 -0.84 8.81 9.34
N VAL A 47 -2.01 8.73 8.71
CA VAL A 47 -2.21 9.13 7.30
C VAL A 47 -1.98 10.63 7.12
N ARG A 48 -2.40 11.45 8.08
CA ARG A 48 -2.21 12.91 8.00
C ARG A 48 -0.73 13.28 8.15
N GLU A 49 -0.02 12.66 9.09
CA GLU A 49 1.42 12.86 9.28
C GLU A 49 2.21 12.39 8.05
N PHE A 50 1.85 11.24 7.49
CA PHE A 50 2.40 10.72 6.24
C PHE A 50 2.32 11.76 5.12
N TYR A 51 1.13 12.30 4.85
CA TYR A 51 0.94 13.27 3.77
C TYR A 51 1.61 14.62 4.06
N SER A 52 1.70 15.02 5.32
CA SER A 52 2.48 16.19 5.72
C SER A 52 3.95 16.05 5.31
N LEU A 53 4.60 14.93 5.67
CA LEU A 53 5.98 14.63 5.29
C LEU A 53 6.15 14.50 3.77
N ASN A 54 5.20 13.82 3.11
CA ASN A 54 5.22 13.65 1.65
C ASN A 54 5.19 15.02 0.95
N HIS A 55 4.19 15.85 1.23
CA HIS A 55 4.04 17.15 0.58
C HIS A 55 5.18 18.10 0.93
N GLN A 56 5.75 18.03 2.14
CA GLN A 56 6.87 18.87 2.53
C GLN A 56 8.18 18.51 1.79
N HIS A 57 8.42 17.23 1.50
CA HIS A 57 9.73 16.75 1.06
C HIS A 57 9.81 16.27 -0.39
N GLN A 58 8.68 16.04 -1.06
CA GLN A 58 8.63 15.72 -2.49
C GLN A 58 8.90 16.98 -3.33
N THR A 59 10.18 17.25 -3.59
CA THR A 59 10.65 18.35 -4.46
C THR A 59 11.11 17.83 -5.82
N TYR A 60 11.22 18.71 -6.80
CA TYR A 60 11.76 18.36 -8.12
C TYR A 60 13.16 17.75 -8.01
N ASP A 61 14.04 18.37 -7.22
CA ASP A 61 15.40 17.90 -6.97
C ASP A 61 15.43 16.54 -6.26
N PHE A 62 14.54 16.32 -5.29
CA PHE A 62 14.41 15.04 -4.60
C PHE A 62 14.04 13.93 -5.60
N VAL A 63 13.01 14.16 -6.41
CA VAL A 63 12.54 13.19 -7.41
C VAL A 63 13.63 12.87 -8.44
N LEU A 64 14.38 13.87 -8.92
CA LEU A 64 15.50 13.63 -9.84
C LEU A 64 16.58 12.75 -9.22
N LYS A 65 16.94 12.98 -7.95
CA LYS A 65 17.91 12.14 -7.22
C LYS A 65 17.40 10.71 -7.07
N LYS A 66 16.13 10.51 -6.70
CA LYS A 66 15.54 9.16 -6.58
C LYS A 66 15.47 8.44 -7.93
N LYS A 67 15.15 9.14 -9.01
CA LYS A 67 15.21 8.58 -10.37
C LYS A 67 16.64 8.12 -10.71
N GLN A 68 17.64 8.96 -10.45
CA GLN A 68 19.03 8.58 -10.69
C GLN A 68 19.45 7.36 -9.85
N GLN A 69 19.04 7.31 -8.58
CA GLN A 69 19.36 6.22 -7.65
C GLN A 69 18.74 4.88 -8.10
N TYR A 70 17.44 4.86 -8.43
CA TYR A 70 16.71 3.61 -8.63
C TYR A 70 16.62 3.14 -10.08
N LEU A 71 16.77 4.02 -11.07
CA LEU A 71 16.80 3.60 -12.48
C LEU A 71 18.09 2.85 -12.85
N ALA A 72 19.09 2.83 -11.98
CA ALA A 72 20.28 1.99 -12.14
C ALA A 72 19.99 0.49 -11.93
N LEU A 73 18.86 0.14 -11.29
CA LEU A 73 18.42 -1.25 -11.05
C LEU A 73 19.48 -2.16 -10.41
N ASN A 74 20.31 -1.61 -9.52
CA ASN A 74 21.47 -2.27 -8.92
C ASN A 74 21.28 -2.64 -7.44
N GLN A 75 20.05 -2.66 -6.94
CA GLN A 75 19.75 -2.94 -5.54
C GLN A 75 19.76 -4.43 -5.24
N ARG A 76 18.97 -5.21 -5.99
CA ARG A 76 18.82 -6.65 -5.80
C ARG A 76 18.21 -7.29 -7.05
N GLU A 77 18.66 -8.48 -7.41
CA GLU A 77 18.02 -9.32 -8.44
C GLU A 77 17.04 -10.29 -7.75
N MET A 78 15.81 -10.33 -8.25
CA MET A 78 14.72 -11.18 -7.74
C MET A 78 13.79 -11.56 -8.88
N THR A 79 13.24 -12.77 -8.81
CA THR A 79 12.03 -13.13 -9.55
C THR A 79 10.81 -12.38 -9.00
N VAL A 80 9.73 -12.34 -9.76
CA VAL A 80 8.47 -11.69 -9.34
C VAL A 80 7.93 -12.28 -8.03
N LEU A 81 8.01 -13.60 -7.86
CA LEU A 81 7.52 -14.26 -6.65
C LEU A 81 8.41 -13.98 -5.43
N GLU A 82 9.73 -13.90 -5.62
CA GLU A 82 10.64 -13.48 -4.56
C GLU A 82 10.41 -12.03 -4.14
N ALA A 83 10.13 -11.13 -5.10
CA ALA A 83 9.78 -9.75 -4.81
C ALA A 83 8.45 -9.65 -4.04
N LEU A 84 7.46 -10.48 -4.38
CA LEU A 84 6.20 -10.57 -3.65
C LEU A 84 6.39 -11.04 -2.21
N ASP A 85 7.11 -12.14 -2.01
CA ASP A 85 7.38 -12.67 -0.67
C ASP A 85 8.21 -11.70 0.17
N TYR A 86 9.13 -10.95 -0.46
CA TYR A 86 9.86 -9.88 0.19
C TYR A 86 8.94 -8.72 0.57
N LEU A 87 8.12 -8.23 -0.36
CA LEU A 87 7.14 -7.16 -0.12
C LEU A 87 6.16 -7.51 1.00
N ASN A 88 5.81 -8.78 1.16
CA ASN A 88 4.89 -9.23 2.20
C ASN A 88 5.42 -9.04 3.64
N THR A 89 6.68 -8.62 3.80
CA THR A 89 7.26 -8.19 5.08
C THR A 89 6.97 -6.73 5.43
N LEU A 90 6.41 -5.95 4.50
CA LEU A 90 6.07 -4.54 4.67
C LEU A 90 4.63 -4.38 5.19
N VAL A 91 4.44 -3.42 6.11
CA VAL A 91 3.13 -2.87 6.48
C VAL A 91 3.01 -1.48 5.85
N ASP A 92 1.95 -1.22 5.06
CA ASP A 92 1.72 0.07 4.39
C ASP A 92 0.99 1.04 5.33
N ASP A 93 1.65 2.11 5.74
CA ASP A 93 1.12 3.08 6.71
C ASP A 93 0.24 4.17 6.06
N SER A 94 0.17 4.21 4.72
CA SER A 94 -0.56 5.24 3.97
C SER A 94 -2.01 4.86 3.63
N ASP A 95 -2.34 3.58 3.66
CA ASP A 95 -3.66 3.07 3.33
C ASP A 95 -4.65 3.28 4.52
N PRO A 96 -5.70 4.11 4.35
CA PRO A 96 -6.70 4.36 5.39
C PRO A 96 -7.79 3.28 5.43
N ASP A 97 -7.85 2.41 4.44
CA ASP A 97 -9.00 1.54 4.17
C ASP A 97 -8.75 0.08 4.60
N ILE A 98 -7.51 -0.42 4.59
CA ILE A 98 -7.26 -1.86 4.71
C ILE A 98 -5.98 -2.21 5.50
N ASP A 99 -6.06 -3.17 6.43
CA ASP A 99 -4.93 -3.77 7.16
C ASP A 99 -4.54 -5.12 6.51
N LEU A 100 -4.39 -5.10 5.18
CA LEU A 100 -4.06 -6.28 4.37
C LEU A 100 -2.56 -6.54 4.29
N SER A 101 -2.17 -7.82 4.24
CA SER A 101 -0.83 -8.12 3.75
C SER A 101 -0.73 -7.73 2.27
N GLN A 102 0.45 -7.29 1.83
CA GLN A 102 0.63 -6.83 0.45
C GLN A 102 0.32 -7.94 -0.57
N LYS A 103 0.57 -9.20 -0.21
CA LYS A 103 0.27 -10.34 -1.08
C LYS A 103 -1.23 -10.52 -1.32
N GLU A 104 -2.03 -10.38 -0.27
CA GLU A 104 -3.48 -10.49 -0.35
C GLU A 104 -4.08 -9.35 -1.19
N HIS A 105 -3.60 -8.11 -1.03
CA HIS A 105 -4.01 -6.97 -1.85
C HIS A 105 -3.75 -7.18 -3.35
N LEU A 106 -2.55 -7.66 -3.69
CA LEU A 106 -2.17 -7.95 -5.07
C LEU A 106 -3.02 -9.08 -5.67
N LEU A 107 -3.30 -10.14 -4.90
CA LEU A 107 -4.16 -11.24 -5.32
C LEU A 107 -5.63 -10.79 -5.47
N GLN A 108 -6.14 -9.99 -4.54
CA GLN A 108 -7.50 -9.46 -4.60
C GLN A 108 -7.70 -8.62 -5.87
N THR A 109 -6.74 -7.76 -6.20
CA THR A 109 -6.77 -6.94 -7.40
C THR A 109 -6.77 -7.81 -8.67
N ALA A 110 -5.85 -8.78 -8.74
CA ALA A 110 -5.74 -9.69 -9.88
C ALA A 110 -7.00 -10.54 -10.08
N GLU A 111 -7.54 -11.13 -9.00
CA GLU A 111 -8.73 -11.99 -9.05
C GLU A 111 -10.00 -11.20 -9.37
N ALA A 112 -10.11 -9.95 -8.89
CA ALA A 112 -11.22 -9.08 -9.27
C ALA A 112 -11.21 -8.72 -10.76
N ILE A 113 -10.03 -8.52 -11.35
CA ILE A 113 -9.87 -8.33 -12.80
C ILE A 113 -10.23 -9.62 -13.55
N ARG A 114 -9.72 -10.77 -13.09
CA ARG A 114 -10.00 -12.09 -13.69
C ARG A 114 -11.48 -12.44 -13.67
N ALA A 115 -12.17 -12.22 -12.55
CA ALA A 115 -13.59 -12.51 -12.38
C ALA A 115 -14.49 -11.69 -13.32
N LYS A 116 -14.03 -10.52 -13.76
CA LYS A 116 -14.72 -9.68 -14.76
C LYS A 116 -14.46 -10.12 -16.21
N GLY A 117 -13.64 -11.14 -16.44
CA GLY A 117 -13.37 -11.70 -17.77
C GLY A 117 -12.43 -10.85 -18.62
N TYR A 118 -11.57 -10.04 -18.00
CA TYR A 118 -10.52 -9.31 -18.70
C TYR A 118 -9.36 -10.22 -19.12
N GLU A 119 -8.50 -9.71 -19.99
CA GLU A 119 -7.35 -10.41 -20.56
C GLU A 119 -6.25 -10.72 -19.54
N ASP A 120 -5.52 -11.81 -19.78
CA ASP A 120 -4.48 -12.33 -18.87
C ASP A 120 -3.40 -11.30 -18.52
N TRP A 121 -3.01 -10.43 -19.47
CA TRP A 121 -2.01 -9.39 -19.21
C TRP A 121 -2.51 -8.35 -18.20
N PHE A 122 -3.82 -8.10 -18.15
CA PHE A 122 -4.40 -7.15 -17.21
C PHE A 122 -4.53 -7.77 -15.81
N VAL A 123 -4.85 -9.07 -15.75
CA VAL A 123 -4.76 -9.85 -14.50
C VAL A 123 -3.34 -9.78 -13.93
N LEU A 124 -2.33 -10.02 -14.77
CA LEU A 124 -0.93 -9.91 -14.36
C LEU A 124 -0.57 -8.49 -13.92
N THR A 125 -1.06 -7.46 -14.62
CA THR A 125 -0.84 -6.06 -14.23
C THR A 125 -1.37 -5.78 -12.83
N GLY A 126 -2.58 -6.23 -12.51
CA GLY A 126 -3.14 -6.14 -11.17
C GLY A 126 -2.31 -6.88 -10.12
N PHE A 127 -1.75 -8.03 -10.48
CA PHE A 127 -0.90 -8.81 -9.58
C PHE A 127 0.46 -8.17 -9.26
N ILE A 128 1.01 -7.34 -10.17
CA ILE A 128 2.35 -6.77 -10.01
C ILE A 128 2.37 -5.27 -9.72
N HIS A 129 1.22 -4.58 -9.74
CA HIS A 129 1.15 -3.12 -9.78
C HIS A 129 1.90 -2.42 -8.63
N ASP A 130 1.80 -2.98 -7.41
CA ASP A 130 2.39 -2.40 -6.20
C ASP A 130 3.75 -3.03 -5.82
N LEU A 131 4.36 -3.86 -6.67
CA LEU A 131 5.68 -4.44 -6.37
C LEU A 131 6.78 -3.39 -6.18
N GLY A 132 6.59 -2.15 -6.67
CA GLY A 132 7.50 -1.03 -6.42
C GLY A 132 7.64 -0.67 -4.93
N LYS A 133 6.68 -1.07 -4.08
CA LYS A 133 6.73 -0.81 -2.63
C LYS A 133 7.91 -1.48 -1.92
N VAL A 134 8.60 -2.42 -2.58
CA VAL A 134 9.88 -2.99 -2.07
C VAL A 134 10.93 -1.93 -1.78
N LEU A 135 10.82 -0.72 -2.36
CA LEU A 135 11.69 0.41 -2.04
C LEU A 135 11.67 0.77 -0.54
N CYS A 136 10.54 0.61 0.16
CA CYS A 136 10.47 0.79 1.61
C CYS A 136 11.42 -0.17 2.34
N LEU A 137 11.54 -1.41 1.85
CA LEU A 137 12.41 -2.43 2.42
C LEU A 137 13.89 -2.19 2.10
N PHE A 138 14.20 -1.34 1.12
CA PHE A 138 15.55 -0.82 0.86
C PHE A 138 15.87 0.43 1.69
N GLY A 139 15.02 0.79 2.66
CA GLY A 139 15.25 1.87 3.61
C GLY A 139 14.68 3.22 3.20
N GLU A 140 13.88 3.28 2.13
CA GLU A 140 13.13 4.51 1.83
C GLU A 140 12.01 4.71 2.86
N PRO A 141 11.79 5.97 3.30
CA PRO A 141 10.64 6.26 4.13
C PRO A 141 9.36 6.05 3.31
N GLN A 142 8.27 5.61 3.95
CA GLN A 142 7.02 5.31 3.25
C GLN A 142 6.52 6.51 2.42
N TRP A 143 6.64 7.74 2.93
CA TRP A 143 6.22 8.94 2.22
C TRP A 143 6.93 9.14 0.87
N ALA A 144 8.09 8.52 0.67
CA ALA A 144 8.83 8.58 -0.60
C ALA A 144 8.45 7.47 -1.59
N VAL A 145 7.57 6.55 -1.21
CA VAL A 145 7.29 5.31 -1.98
C VAL A 145 5.79 5.09 -2.24
N VAL A 146 4.95 5.26 -1.23
CA VAL A 146 3.50 5.00 -1.29
C VAL A 146 2.68 6.29 -1.34
N GLY A 147 1.35 6.17 -1.33
CA GLY A 147 0.43 7.31 -1.33
C GLY A 147 0.07 7.84 -2.73
N ASP A 148 -0.90 8.76 -2.76
CA ASP A 148 -1.31 9.44 -3.99
C ASP A 148 -0.15 10.30 -4.54
N THR A 149 -0.07 10.43 -5.87
CA THR A 149 1.02 11.14 -6.55
C THR A 149 0.57 12.47 -7.14
N PHE A 150 1.53 13.40 -7.31
CA PHE A 150 1.31 14.70 -7.94
C PHE A 150 2.55 15.14 -8.73
N PRO A 151 2.41 16.05 -9.72
CA PRO A 151 3.54 16.56 -10.46
C PRO A 151 4.39 17.52 -9.63
N VAL A 152 5.72 17.34 -9.68
CA VAL A 152 6.73 18.27 -9.12
C VAL A 152 7.31 19.17 -10.22
N GLY A 153 7.89 20.31 -9.84
CA GLY A 153 8.45 21.29 -10.78
C GLY A 153 7.39 22.17 -11.47
N CYS A 154 6.17 22.17 -10.97
CA CYS A 154 5.09 23.07 -11.36
C CYS A 154 4.24 23.44 -10.14
N LYS A 155 3.36 24.43 -10.29
CA LYS A 155 2.43 24.84 -9.24
C LYS A 155 1.53 23.67 -8.80
N PHE A 156 1.44 23.44 -7.49
CA PHE A 156 0.56 22.43 -6.91
C PHE A 156 -0.93 22.83 -7.03
N SER A 157 -1.77 21.82 -7.28
CA SER A 157 -3.23 21.96 -7.39
C SER A 157 -3.88 21.88 -6.02
N ASP A 158 -4.91 22.71 -5.78
CA ASP A 158 -5.73 22.69 -4.56
C ASP A 158 -6.60 21.44 -4.40
N LYS A 159 -6.68 20.61 -5.46
CA LYS A 159 -7.37 19.31 -5.46
C LYS A 159 -6.51 18.15 -4.96
N ILE A 160 -5.22 18.36 -4.74
CA ILE A 160 -4.37 17.32 -4.15
C ILE A 160 -4.81 17.11 -2.70
N VAL A 161 -4.86 15.86 -2.26
CA VAL A 161 -5.21 15.51 -0.87
C VAL A 161 -4.34 16.33 0.07
N PHE A 162 -4.92 16.95 1.11
CA PHE A 162 -4.21 17.83 2.05
C PHE A 162 -3.27 18.87 1.41
N ALA A 163 -3.73 19.56 0.36
CA ALA A 163 -2.95 20.56 -0.35
C ALA A 163 -2.40 21.69 0.56
N GLU A 164 -2.98 21.91 1.74
CA GLU A 164 -2.46 22.86 2.71
C GLU A 164 -1.02 22.57 3.18
N PHE A 165 -0.57 21.32 3.13
CA PHE A 165 0.78 20.93 3.56
C PHE A 165 1.88 21.36 2.58
N PHE A 166 1.52 21.73 1.35
CA PHE A 166 2.50 22.31 0.42
C PHE A 166 3.03 23.67 0.88
N ALA A 167 2.39 24.34 1.85
CA ALA A 167 2.89 25.59 2.41
C ALA A 167 4.32 25.46 2.98
N ASP A 168 4.71 24.27 3.43
CA ASP A 168 6.04 23.97 3.96
C ASP A 168 7.01 23.36 2.93
N ASN A 169 6.57 23.16 1.68
CA ASN A 169 7.41 22.66 0.60
C ASN A 169 8.25 23.82 0.02
N PRO A 170 9.58 23.67 -0.13
CA PRO A 170 10.44 24.71 -0.68
C PRO A 170 10.20 25.04 -2.17
N ASP A 171 9.51 24.18 -2.92
CA ASP A 171 9.18 24.38 -4.35
C ASP A 171 7.83 25.12 -4.57
N SER A 172 7.11 25.48 -3.50
CA SER A 172 5.78 26.13 -3.56
C SER A 172 5.77 27.60 -3.97
#